data_AF-A0A2E3U8J9-F1
#
_entry.id   AF-A0A2E3U8J9-F1
#
_cell.length_a   1.000
_cell.length_b   1.000
_cell.length_c   1.000
_cell.angle_alpha   90.00
_cell.angle_beta   90.00
_cell.angle_gamma   90.00
#
_symmetry.space_group_name_H-M   'P 1'
#
loop_
_entity.id
_entity.type
_entity.pdbx_description
1 polymer ?
#
loop_
_entity_poly.entity_id
_entity_poly.type
_entity_poly.pdbx_seq_one_letter_code
_entity_poly.pdbx_strand_id
1 'polypeptide(L)'
;MVILGLNAAVAALAYFFVYPKFCGANGWRIAANDLLATATVVIVSGVLYAGTGVAFNFLFFSTNWFWFALLSYLVIETPLMLWYFNKHDVWRSLKF
;
A
#
# COMPACT_ATOMS: atom_id res chain seq x y z
N MET A 1 -14.24 7.35 -2.50
CA MET A 1 -13.15 8.36 -2.39
C MET A 1 -12.31 8.19 -1.12
N VAL A 2 -12.92 7.86 0.04
CA VAL A 2 -12.19 7.67 1.32
C VAL A 2 -11.07 6.64 1.23
N ILE A 3 -11.33 5.45 0.69
CA ILE A 3 -10.31 4.38 0.57
C ILE A 3 -9.10 4.84 -0.26
N LEU A 4 -9.30 5.55 -1.36
CA LEU A 4 -8.19 6.05 -2.19
C LEU A 4 -7.34 7.08 -1.43
N GLY A 5 -7.98 7.99 -0.68
CA GLY A 5 -7.29 8.95 0.16
C GLY A 5 -6.49 8.29 1.28
N LEU A 6 -7.07 7.28 1.92
CA LEU A 6 -6.40 6.46 2.93
C LEU A 6 -5.16 5.77 2.34
N ASN A 7 -5.31 5.11 1.19
CA ASN A 7 -4.22 4.40 0.52
C ASN A 7 -3.08 5.34 0.15
N ALA A 8 -3.40 6.49 -0.46
CA ALA A 8 -2.42 7.50 -0.82
C ALA A 8 -1.69 8.07 0.40
N ALA A 9 -2.41 8.37 1.47
CA ALA A 9 -1.81 8.90 2.70
C ALA A 9 -0.87 7.87 3.36
N VAL A 10 -1.31 6.61 3.49
CA VAL A 10 -0.50 5.54 4.07
C VAL A 10 0.73 5.27 3.21
N ALA A 11 0.58 5.13 1.90
CA ALA A 11 1.70 4.88 1.00
C ALA A 11 2.70 6.05 0.99
N ALA A 12 2.23 7.30 1.00
CA ALA A 12 3.10 8.47 1.09
C ALA A 12 3.87 8.50 2.42
N LEU A 13 3.21 8.26 3.55
CA LEU A 13 3.86 8.19 4.86
C LEU A 13 4.90 7.07 4.92
N ALA A 14 4.55 5.90 4.36
CA ALA A 14 5.43 4.75 4.29
C ALA A 14 6.72 5.08 3.51
N TYR A 15 6.60 5.54 2.26
CA TYR A 15 7.75 5.74 1.38
C TYR A 15 8.57 7.01 1.65
N PHE A 16 7.95 8.09 2.15
CA PHE A 16 8.66 9.34 2.42
C PHE A 16 9.22 9.45 3.85
N PHE A 17 8.65 8.73 4.83
CA PHE A 17 9.05 8.86 6.22
C PHE A 17 9.46 7.53 6.87
N VAL A 18 8.60 6.52 6.82
CA VAL A 18 8.83 5.27 7.55
C VAL A 18 9.99 4.47 6.94
N TYR A 19 9.97 4.23 5.63
CA TYR A 19 10.96 3.37 4.97
C TYR A 19 12.36 4.00 4.98
N PRO A 20 12.55 5.30 4.66
CA PRO A 20 13.86 5.93 4.79
C PRO A 20 14.40 5.91 6.22
N LYS A 21 13.54 6.14 7.22
CA LYS A 21 13.95 6.25 8.63
C LYS A 21 14.25 4.89 9.26
N PHE A 22 13.43 3.89 8.95
CA PHE A 22 13.52 2.60 9.61
C PHE A 22 14.17 1.54 8.73
N CYS A 23 13.82 1.43 7.45
CA CYS A 23 14.21 0.28 6.63
C CYS A 23 15.50 0.50 5.81
N GLY A 24 15.75 1.72 5.33
CA GLY A 24 16.87 2.03 4.46
C GLY A 24 16.83 1.22 3.16
N ALA A 25 17.97 0.59 2.81
CA ALA A 25 18.10 -0.22 1.60
C ALA A 25 17.71 -1.71 1.77
N ASN A 26 17.18 -2.11 2.94
CA ASN A 26 16.87 -3.50 3.23
C ASN A 26 15.44 -3.87 2.77
N GLY A 27 15.35 -4.63 1.67
CA GLY A 27 14.10 -5.03 1.05
C GLY A 27 13.21 -5.92 1.93
N TRP A 28 13.78 -6.78 2.77
CA TRP A 28 13.01 -7.59 3.72
C TRP A 28 12.30 -6.75 4.77
N ARG A 29 12.98 -5.71 5.28
CA ARG A 29 12.38 -4.78 6.24
C ARG A 29 11.27 -3.96 5.58
N ILE A 30 11.48 -3.55 4.33
CA ILE A 30 10.45 -2.85 3.56
C ILE A 30 9.23 -3.75 3.36
N ALA A 31 9.41 -4.99 2.90
CA ALA A 31 8.30 -5.93 2.70
C ALA A 31 7.50 -6.20 3.99
N ALA A 32 8.18 -6.35 5.14
CA ALA A 32 7.51 -6.54 6.42
C ALA A 32 6.70 -5.29 6.84
N ASN A 33 7.25 -4.08 6.64
CA ASN A 33 6.54 -2.84 6.94
C ASN A 33 5.38 -2.60 5.97
N ASP A 34 5.56 -2.97 4.70
CA ASP A 34 4.53 -2.83 3.69
C ASP A 34 3.33 -3.76 3.96
N LEU A 35 3.58 -4.97 4.43
CA LEU A 35 2.51 -5.87 4.88
C LEU A 35 1.69 -5.24 6.02
N LEU A 36 2.34 -4.55 6.96
CA LEU A 36 1.66 -3.83 8.04
C LEU A 36 0.88 -2.62 7.53
N ALA A 37 1.43 -1.88 6.56
CA ALA A 37 0.76 -0.73 5.94
C ALA A 37 -0.49 -1.18 5.18
N THR A 38 -0.37 -2.24 4.38
CA THR A 38 -1.48 -2.89 3.67
C THR A 38 -2.53 -3.41 4.65
N ALA A 39 -2.13 -4.10 5.71
CA ALA A 39 -3.04 -4.60 6.74
C ALA A 39 -3.82 -3.45 7.41
N THR A 40 -3.14 -2.33 7.71
CA THR A 40 -3.76 -1.13 8.29
C THR A 40 -4.87 -0.59 7.39
N VAL A 41 -4.57 -0.43 6.10
CA VAL A 41 -5.52 0.03 5.08
C VAL A 41 -6.75 -0.88 4.98
N VAL A 42 -6.52 -2.20 4.95
CA VAL A 42 -7.59 -3.20 4.84
C VAL A 42 -8.46 -3.21 6.09
N ILE A 43 -7.86 -3.17 7.29
CA ILE A 43 -8.60 -3.14 8.56
C ILE A 43 -9.47 -1.89 8.65
N VAL A 44 -8.91 -0.70 8.38
CA VAL A 44 -9.67 0.56 8.42
C VAL A 44 -10.80 0.54 7.39
N SER A 45 -10.55 0.04 6.18
CA SER A 45 -11.59 -0.11 5.15
C SER A 45 -12.68 -1.08 5.57
N GLY A 46 -12.31 -2.18 6.23
CA GLY A 46 -13.24 -3.16 6.79
C GLY A 46 -14.12 -2.55 7.89
N VAL A 47 -13.54 -1.79 8.82
CA VAL A 47 -14.29 -1.08 9.87
C VAL A 47 -15.32 -0.12 9.26
N LEU A 48 -14.98 0.56 8.17
CA LEU A 48 -15.86 1.56 7.55
C LEU A 48 -16.95 0.95 6.67
N TYR A 49 -16.67 -0.17 5.99
CA TYR A 49 -17.51 -0.64 4.89
C TYR A 49 -17.97 -2.11 5.01
N ALA A 50 -17.49 -2.88 5.98
CA ALA A 50 -17.99 -4.23 6.21
C ALA A 50 -19.48 -4.20 6.58
N GLY A 51 -20.26 -5.10 5.98
CA GLY A 51 -21.72 -5.19 6.20
C GLY A 51 -22.56 -4.08 5.55
N THR A 52 -21.95 -3.07 4.94
CA THR A 52 -22.69 -1.95 4.31
C THR A 52 -23.30 -2.30 2.94
N GLY A 53 -22.82 -3.36 2.30
CA GLY A 53 -23.25 -3.74 0.94
C GLY A 53 -22.79 -2.77 -0.17
N VAL A 54 -21.96 -1.77 0.15
CA VAL A 54 -21.47 -0.80 -0.82
C VAL A 54 -20.57 -1.48 -1.86
N ALA A 55 -20.94 -1.33 -3.13
CA ALA A 55 -20.10 -1.74 -4.25
C ALA A 55 -19.12 -0.62 -4.63
N PHE A 56 -17.88 -1.01 -4.94
CA PHE A 56 -16.82 -0.12 -5.38
C PHE A 56 -16.48 -0.41 -6.84
N ASN A 57 -16.40 0.63 -7.66
CA ASN A 57 -16.13 0.48 -9.08
C ASN A 57 -14.67 0.82 -9.39
N PHE A 58 -13.97 -0.14 -10.00
CA PHE A 58 -12.77 0.14 -10.80
C PHE A 58 -13.18 0.56 -12.21
N LEU A 59 -12.19 0.90 -13.05
CA LEU A 59 -12.41 1.32 -14.43
C LEU A 59 -13.14 0.27 -15.29
N PHE A 60 -12.93 -1.02 -15.00
CA PHE A 60 -13.40 -2.13 -15.83
C PHE A 60 -14.35 -3.11 -15.11
N PHE A 61 -14.44 -3.06 -13.78
CA PHE A 61 -15.25 -3.99 -13.00
C PHE A 61 -15.64 -3.40 -11.64
N SER A 62 -16.70 -3.95 -11.05
CA SER A 62 -17.12 -3.65 -9.68
C SER A 62 -16.59 -4.70 -8.72
N THR A 63 -16.27 -4.30 -7.50
CA THR A 63 -15.79 -5.19 -6.45
C THR A 63 -16.18 -4.69 -5.06
N ASN A 64 -15.89 -5.47 -4.02
CA ASN A 64 -16.15 -5.10 -2.63
C ASN A 64 -15.05 -4.19 -2.06
N TRP A 65 -15.27 -3.68 -0.85
CA TRP A 65 -14.31 -2.81 -0.16
C TRP A 65 -12.92 -3.44 0.01
N PHE A 66 -12.85 -4.77 0.22
CA PHE A 66 -11.60 -5.48 0.49
C PHE A 66 -10.70 -5.47 -0.74
N TRP A 67 -11.22 -5.95 -1.87
CA TRP A 67 -10.48 -5.96 -3.14
C TRP A 67 -10.22 -4.54 -3.64
N PHE A 68 -11.16 -3.62 -3.42
CA PHE A 68 -10.95 -2.23 -3.78
C PHE A 68 -9.80 -1.61 -3.01
N ALA A 69 -9.73 -1.79 -1.68
CA ALA A 69 -8.64 -1.30 -0.85
C ALA A 69 -7.31 -1.93 -1.24
N LEU A 70 -7.27 -3.26 -1.39
CA LEU A 70 -6.05 -4.00 -1.72
C LEU A 70 -5.48 -3.61 -3.09
N LEU A 71 -6.29 -3.68 -4.14
CA LEU A 71 -5.83 -3.44 -5.52
C LEU A 71 -5.48 -1.97 -5.75
N SER A 72 -6.26 -1.03 -5.21
CA SER A 72 -5.94 0.39 -5.35
C SER A 72 -4.71 0.78 -4.53
N TYR A 73 -4.46 0.15 -3.38
CA TYR A 73 -3.24 0.35 -2.62
C TYR A 73 -2.03 -0.09 -3.45
N LEU A 74 -2.07 -1.30 -4.02
CA LEU A 74 -1.00 -1.81 -4.88
C LEU A 74 -0.73 -0.88 -6.07
N VAL A 75 -1.76 -0.36 -6.73
CA VAL A 75 -1.61 0.58 -7.87
C VAL A 75 -0.95 1.89 -7.43
N ILE A 76 -1.32 2.43 -6.27
CA ILE A 76 -0.78 3.69 -5.74
C ILE A 76 0.66 3.49 -5.23
N GLU A 77 0.92 2.36 -4.61
CA GLU A 77 2.19 2.05 -3.96
C GLU A 77 3.28 1.71 -4.98
N THR A 78 2.95 0.93 -6.02
CA THR A 78 3.91 0.48 -7.05
C THR A 78 4.81 1.60 -7.60
N PRO A 79 4.32 2.77 -8.03
CA PRO A 79 5.21 3.84 -8.51
C PRO A 79 6.15 4.37 -7.42
N LEU A 80 5.69 4.46 -6.16
CA LEU A 80 6.52 4.87 -5.02
C LEU A 80 7.58 3.81 -4.72
N MET A 81 7.21 2.53 -4.77
CA MET A 81 8.11 1.38 -4.63
C MET A 81 9.22 1.43 -5.66
N LEU A 82 8.89 1.53 -6.95
CA LEU A 82 9.87 1.57 -8.03
C LEU A 82 10.82 2.76 -7.88
N TRP A 83 10.29 3.94 -7.55
CA TRP A 83 11.11 5.12 -7.31
C TRP A 83 12.07 4.91 -6.13
N TYR A 84 11.57 4.44 -5.00
CA TYR A 84 12.38 4.26 -3.78
C TYR A 84 13.44 3.18 -3.96
N PHE A 85 13.10 2.06 -4.59
CA PHE A 85 14.00 0.93 -4.79
C PHE A 85 15.15 1.29 -5.72
N ASN A 86 14.87 2.07 -6.77
CA ASN A 86 15.90 2.61 -7.66
C ASN A 86 16.77 3.66 -6.96
N LYS A 87 16.18 4.52 -6.11
CA LYS A 87 16.90 5.58 -5.41
C LYS A 87 17.85 5.06 -4.32
N HIS A 88 17.51 3.97 -3.65
CA HIS A 88 18.27 3.43 -2.50
C HIS A 88 18.91 2.07 -2.79
N ASP A 89 19.01 1.65 -4.06
CA ASP A 89 19.60 0.36 -4.48
C ASP A 89 19.02 -0.87 -3.74
N VAL A 90 17.74 -0.80 -3.34
CA VAL A 90 17.07 -1.85 -2.55
C VAL A 90 17.12 -3.19 -3.27
N TRP A 91 17.09 -3.19 -4.61
CA TRP A 91 17.18 -4.38 -5.46
C TRP A 91 18.39 -5.26 -5.14
N ARG A 92 19.51 -4.68 -4.69
CA ARG A 92 20.70 -5.47 -4.32
C ARG A 92 20.46 -6.33 -3.07
N SER A 93 19.63 -5.87 -2.15
CA SER A 93 19.31 -6.60 -0.92
C SER A 93 18.34 -7.77 -1.12
N LEU A 94 17.67 -7.82 -2.26
CA LEU A 94 16.69 -8.86 -2.61
C LEU A 94 17.28 -9.95 -3.52
N LYS A 95 18.55 -9.83 -3.91
CA LYS A 95 19.26 -10.87 -4.65
C LYS A 95 19.67 -11.97 -3.67
N PHE A 96 19.10 -13.15 -3.85
CA PHE A 96 19.51 -14.39 -3.19
C PHE A 96 20.82 -14.91 -3.78
#